data_AF-A0A1H4P1B8-F1
#
_entry.id   AF-A0A1H4P1B8-F1
#
_cell.length_a   1.000
_cell.length_b   1.000
_cell.length_c   1.000
_cell.angle_alpha   90.00
_cell.angle_beta   90.00
_cell.angle_gamma   90.00
#
_symmetry.space_group_name_H-M   'P 1'
#
loop_
_entity.id
_entity.type
_entity.pdbx_description
1 polymer ?
#
loop_
_entity_poly.entity_id
_entity_poly.type
_entity_poly.pdbx_seq_one_letter_code
_entity_poly.pdbx_strand_id
1 'polypeptide(L)'
;MPGRRRQSPYTEGVDERICSKVGCRREAISTLTYDYADQMAVLGPLGLARDPHAYDLCALHAERLSTPQGWQIIRHVAYEAESL
;
A
#
# COMPACT_ATOMS: atom_id res chain seq x y z
N MET A 1 36.58 17.64 11.90
CA MET A 1 36.09 16.89 10.73
C MET A 1 34.56 16.93 10.75
N PRO A 2 33.86 17.57 9.79
CA PRO A 2 32.39 17.51 9.73
C PRO A 2 31.96 16.15 9.16
N GLY A 3 31.35 15.32 10.00
CA GLY A 3 30.77 14.04 9.59
C GLY A 3 29.62 14.25 8.62
N ARG A 4 29.69 13.59 7.46
CA ARG A 4 28.67 13.61 6.41
C ARG A 4 27.34 13.07 6.96
N ARG A 5 26.26 13.86 6.86
CA ARG A 5 24.89 13.33 6.91
C ARG A 5 24.74 12.27 5.83
N ARG A 6 24.11 11.10 6.10
CA ARG A 6 23.16 10.41 5.20
C ARG A 6 22.23 9.44 5.97
N GLN A 7 20.93 9.79 5.97
CA GLN A 7 19.72 8.93 5.89
C GLN A 7 19.38 8.05 7.12
N SER A 8 18.14 7.90 7.60
CA SER A 8 16.81 8.53 7.39
C SER A 8 15.86 7.90 8.44
N PRO A 9 15.13 8.65 9.30
CA PRO A 9 14.28 8.06 10.36
C PRO A 9 12.89 7.58 9.89
N TYR A 10 12.59 7.53 8.59
CA TYR A 10 11.23 7.21 8.10
C TYR A 10 10.86 5.71 8.08
N THR A 11 11.47 4.88 8.93
CA THR A 11 10.99 3.49 9.17
C THR A 11 10.42 3.33 10.58
N GLU A 12 9.86 4.38 11.15
CA GLU A 12 9.06 4.30 12.37
C GLU A 12 7.59 4.17 11.98
N GLY A 13 7.12 2.92 11.91
CA GLY A 13 5.71 2.60 11.67
C GLY A 13 5.43 1.68 10.49
N VAL A 14 6.30 0.71 10.21
CA VAL A 14 5.84 -0.47 9.46
C VAL A 14 4.99 -1.27 10.44
N ASP A 15 3.70 -0.95 10.53
CA ASP A 15 2.70 -1.82 11.15
C ASP A 15 2.95 -3.21 10.57
N GLU A 16 3.22 -4.21 11.41
CA GLU A 16 3.61 -5.59 11.03
C GLU A 16 2.44 -6.33 10.34
N ARG A 17 1.78 -5.67 9.39
CA ARG A 17 0.71 -6.23 8.58
C ARG A 17 1.33 -7.19 7.62
N ILE A 18 0.89 -8.42 7.73
CA ILE A 18 1.28 -9.46 6.80
C ILE A 18 0.30 -9.41 5.63
N CYS A 19 0.80 -9.69 4.43
CA CYS A 19 -0.02 -9.77 3.24
C CYS A 19 -1.24 -10.70 3.43
N SER A 20 -2.44 -10.19 3.16
CA SER A 20 -3.71 -10.94 3.24
C SER A 20 -3.86 -12.04 2.19
N LYS A 21 -2.88 -12.19 1.28
CA LYS A 21 -2.88 -13.27 0.29
C LYS A 21 -2.56 -14.61 0.97
N VAL A 22 -3.45 -15.59 0.82
CA VAL A 22 -3.26 -16.95 1.34
C VAL A 22 -1.92 -17.53 0.87
N GLY A 23 -1.10 -17.97 1.82
CA GLY A 23 0.25 -18.52 1.56
C GLY A 23 1.36 -17.47 1.47
N CYS A 24 1.06 -16.16 1.60
CA CYS A 24 2.05 -15.12 1.70
C CYS A 24 2.28 -14.71 3.16
N ARG A 25 3.54 -14.62 3.58
CA ARG A 25 3.94 -14.11 4.91
C ARG A 25 4.82 -12.87 4.83
N ARG A 26 4.76 -12.17 3.70
CA ARG A 26 5.55 -10.95 3.48
C ARG A 26 4.89 -9.76 4.14
N GLU A 27 5.72 -8.81 4.54
CA GLU A 27 5.29 -7.50 5.03
C GLU A 27 4.45 -6.79 3.97
N ALA A 28 3.30 -6.31 4.39
CA ALA A 28 2.43 -5.48 3.59
C ALA A 28 2.95 -4.05 3.64
N ILE A 29 3.06 -3.44 2.46
CA ILE A 29 3.52 -2.06 2.29
C ILE A 29 2.45 -1.19 1.63
N SER A 30 1.35 -1.83 1.20
CA SER A 30 0.27 -1.19 0.47
C SER A 30 -1.05 -1.80 0.91
N THR A 31 -2.09 -0.98 0.90
CA THR A 31 -3.44 -1.39 1.24
C THR A 31 -4.31 -1.24 0.00
N LEU A 32 -5.01 -2.31 -0.39
CA LEU A 32 -5.90 -2.38 -1.54
C LEU A 32 -7.35 -2.36 -1.08
N THR A 33 -8.13 -1.40 -1.56
CA THR A 33 -9.56 -1.30 -1.31
C THR A 33 -10.32 -1.55 -2.60
N TYR A 34 -11.42 -2.30 -2.53
CA TYR A 34 -12.30 -2.51 -3.68
C TYR A 34 -13.59 -1.71 -3.50
N ASP A 35 -13.88 -0.85 -4.47
CA ASP A 35 -15.17 -0.20 -4.62
C ASP A 35 -15.97 -0.98 -5.67
N TYR A 36 -16.94 -1.76 -5.21
CA TYR A 36 -17.82 -2.53 -6.09
C TYR A 36 -18.88 -1.68 -6.78
N ALA A 37 -19.21 -0.51 -6.24
CA ALA A 37 -20.23 0.37 -6.81
C ALA A 37 -19.69 1.06 -8.08
N ASP A 38 -18.43 1.52 -8.03
CA ASP A 38 -17.76 2.17 -9.16
C ASP A 38 -16.92 1.19 -10.00
N GLN A 39 -16.89 -0.10 -9.63
CA GLN A 39 -16.03 -1.12 -10.25
C GLN A 39 -14.54 -0.70 -10.24
N MET A 40 -14.10 -0.20 -9.09
CA MET A 40 -12.75 0.31 -8.91
C MET A 40 -11.97 -0.47 -7.87
N ALA A 41 -10.66 -0.52 -8.06
CA ALA A 41 -9.73 -1.01 -7.06
C ALA A 41 -8.68 0.07 -6.78
N VAL A 42 -8.64 0.53 -5.54
CA VAL A 42 -7.77 1.59 -5.08
C VAL A 42 -6.63 0.98 -4.28
N LEU A 43 -5.42 1.01 -4.81
CA LEU A 43 -4.21 0.58 -4.13
C LEU A 43 -3.46 1.80 -3.62
N GLY A 44 -3.36 1.94 -2.30
CA GLY A 44 -2.67 3.05 -1.65
C GLY A 44 -1.49 2.62 -0.78
N PRO A 45 -0.75 3.59 -0.20
CA PRO A 45 0.24 3.29 0.84
C PRO A 45 -0.44 2.60 2.03
N LEU A 46 0.33 1.82 2.80
CA LEU A 46 -0.18 1.14 3.99
C LEU A 46 -0.90 2.13 4.90
N GLY A 47 -2.21 1.97 5.04
CA GLY A 47 -3.04 2.87 5.81
C GLY A 47 -2.75 2.71 7.30
N LEU A 48 -2.71 3.84 8.03
CA LEU A 48 -2.58 3.84 9.50
C LEU A 48 -3.70 3.02 10.16
N ALA A 49 -4.91 3.04 9.59
CA ALA A 49 -6.06 2.28 10.05
C ALA A 49 -6.23 0.96 9.29
N ARG A 50 -6.73 -0.06 9.98
CA ARG A 50 -7.07 -1.36 9.41
C ARG A 50 -8.55 -1.33 9.03
N ASP A 51 -8.83 -1.06 7.77
CA ASP A 51 -10.21 -1.09 7.27
C ASP A 51 -10.61 -2.54 6.93
N PRO A 52 -11.77 -3.04 7.41
CA PRO A 52 -12.22 -4.39 7.11
C PRO A 52 -12.53 -4.64 5.62
N HIS A 53 -12.75 -3.59 4.84
CA HIS A 53 -12.95 -3.67 3.38
C HIS A 53 -11.65 -3.49 2.59
N ALA A 54 -10.52 -3.37 3.29
CA ALA A 54 -9.22 -3.21 2.68
C ALA A 54 -8.30 -4.43 2.90
N TYR A 55 -7.48 -4.70 1.88
CA TYR A 55 -6.59 -5.84 1.80
C TYR A 55 -5.13 -5.36 1.81
N ASP A 56 -4.42 -5.69 2.87
CA ASP A 56 -2.99 -5.40 2.95
C ASP A 56 -2.18 -6.34 2.02
N LEU A 57 -1.41 -5.77 1.10
CA LEU A 57 -0.60 -6.48 0.12
C LEU A 57 0.88 -6.10 0.23
N CYS A 58 1.75 -7.09 0.01
CA CYS A 58 3.19 -6.85 -0.13
C CYS A 58 3.51 -6.27 -1.51
N ALA A 59 4.70 -5.65 -1.67
CA ALA A 59 5.15 -5.03 -2.93
C ALA A 59 4.87 -5.91 -4.15
N LEU A 60 5.29 -7.19 -4.07
CA LEU A 60 5.11 -8.16 -5.15
C LEU A 60 3.64 -8.44 -5.50
N HIS A 61 2.76 -8.51 -4.50
CA HIS A 61 1.34 -8.76 -4.75
C HIS A 61 0.61 -7.50 -5.19
N ALA A 62 1.01 -6.32 -4.71
CA ALA A 62 0.53 -5.04 -5.19
C ALA A 62 0.88 -4.83 -6.67
N GLU A 63 2.10 -5.21 -7.07
CA GLU A 63 2.56 -5.10 -8.46
C GLU A 63 1.87 -6.10 -9.39
N ARG A 64 1.75 -7.36 -8.94
CA ARG A 64 1.12 -8.47 -9.70
C ARG A 64 -0.40 -8.47 -9.60
N LEU A 65 -0.99 -7.55 -8.84
CA LEU A 65 -2.42 -7.42 -8.75
C LEU A 65 -2.96 -7.00 -10.13
N SER A 66 -3.76 -7.88 -10.71
CA SER A 66 -4.57 -7.60 -11.87
C SER A 66 -6.03 -7.58 -11.42
N THR A 67 -6.73 -6.49 -11.70
CA THR A 67 -8.17 -6.46 -11.52
C THR A 67 -8.88 -7.20 -12.66
N PRO A 68 -10.12 -7.67 -12.42
CA PRO A 68 -10.95 -8.21 -13.48
C PRO A 68 -11.19 -7.19 -14.61
N GLN A 69 -11.45 -7.70 -15.81
CA GLN A 69 -11.58 -6.90 -17.03
C GLN A 69 -12.77 -5.93 -16.91
N GLY A 70 -12.50 -4.63 -17.03
CA GLY A 70 -13.50 -3.56 -16.85
C GLY A 70 -13.37 -2.78 -15.55
N TRP A 71 -12.55 -3.22 -14.60
CA TRP A 71 -12.32 -2.51 -13.34
C TRP A 71 -11.15 -1.53 -13.43
N GLN A 72 -11.34 -0.31 -12.92
CA GLN A 72 -10.26 0.68 -12.90
C GLN A 72 -9.32 0.45 -11.70
N ILE A 73 -8.00 0.42 -11.95
CA ILE A 73 -7.00 0.35 -10.88
C ILE A 73 -6.46 1.76 -10.64
N ILE A 74 -6.73 2.30 -9.46
CA ILE A 74 -6.13 3.56 -9.01
C ILE A 74 -4.97 3.20 -8.09
N ARG A 75 -3.74 3.50 -8.50
CA ARG A 75 -2.55 3.32 -7.68
C ARG A 75 -2.16 4.67 -7.09
N HIS A 76 -2.53 4.92 -5.85
CA HIS A 76 -1.94 6.01 -5.06
C HIS A 76 -0.55 5.55 -4.64
N VAL A 77 0.46 5.93 -5.42
CA VAL A 77 1.78 6.09 -4.81
C VAL A 77 1.64 7.23 -3.81
N ALA A 78 2.33 7.14 -2.68
CA ALA A 78 2.41 8.25 -1.74
C ALA A 78 3.17 9.41 -2.40
N TYR A 79 2.53 10.10 -3.35
CA TYR A 79 2.86 11.47 -3.62
C TYR A 79 2.40 12.21 -2.39
N GLU A 80 3.37 12.78 -1.68
CA GLU A 80 3.16 13.84 -0.72
C GLU A 80 2.00 14.68 -1.28
N ALA A 81 0.84 14.60 -0.63
CA ALA A 81 -0.25 15.48 -0.96
C ALA A 81 0.31 16.86 -0.64
N GLU A 82 0.82 17.54 -1.67
CA GLU A 82 1.27 18.93 -1.65
C GLU A 82 0.14 19.72 -1.01
N SER A 83 0.29 19.90 0.31
CA SER A 83 -0.52 20.78 1.11
C SER A 83 -0.07 22.18 0.73
N LEU A 84 -0.80 22.75 -0.23
CA LEU A 84 -0.84 24.19 -0.48
C LEU A 84 -1.40 24.92 0.74
#